data_AF-A0A847ZV71-F1
#
_entry.id   AF-A0A847ZV71-F1
#
_cell.length_a   1.000
_cell.length_b   1.000
_cell.length_c   1.000
_cell.angle_alpha   90.00
_cell.angle_beta   90.00
_cell.angle_gamma   90.00
#
_symmetry.space_group_name_H-M   'P 1'
#
loop_
_entity.id
_entity.type
_entity.pdbx_description
1 polymer ?
#
loop_
_entity_poly.entity_id
_entity_poly.type
_entity_poly.pdbx_seq_one_letter_code
_entity_poly.pdbx_strand_id
1 'polypeptide(L)'
;MLDDPVNSLILLLVLFQAKHFICDGPLQTSAMVQDKGHYGRWLGIKHAGIHGLGTLVVMLVASVAPLFAVVFALVDFLLHYHIDFSKEQVVRRQGWTTATPQFWWSLSADQVLHQLSYILLAALAVKGV
;
A
#
# COMPACT_ATOMS: atom_id res chain seq x y z
N MET A 1 8.24 23.23 4.32
CA MET A 1 8.83 21.86 4.37
C MET A 1 8.89 21.22 2.98
N LEU A 2 8.25 21.80 1.96
CA LEU A 2 8.27 21.30 0.58
C LEU A 2 8.85 22.33 -0.39
N ASP A 3 9.97 22.96 -0.01
CA ASP A 3 10.51 24.09 -0.77
C ASP A 3 11.39 23.60 -1.93
N ASP A 4 11.81 22.32 -1.87
CA ASP A 4 12.48 21.58 -2.94
C ASP A 4 11.68 20.33 -3.33
N PRO A 5 11.21 20.19 -4.59
CA PRO A 5 10.41 19.06 -5.05
C PRO A 5 11.10 17.70 -4.92
N VAL A 6 12.42 17.64 -5.06
CA VAL A 6 13.18 16.38 -5.00
C VAL A 6 13.24 15.88 -3.55
N ASN A 7 13.62 16.74 -2.60
CA ASN A 7 13.64 16.42 -1.18
C ASN A 7 12.25 16.03 -0.67
N SER A 8 11.21 16.72 -1.16
CA SER A 8 9.81 16.41 -0.87
C SER A 8 9.42 15.01 -1.32
N LEU A 9 9.78 14.65 -2.55
CA LEU A 9 9.53 13.32 -3.11
C LEU A 9 10.27 12.24 -2.32
N ILE A 10 11.56 12.45 -2.04
CA ILE A 10 12.38 11.50 -1.27
C ILE A 10 11.77 11.27 0.12
N LEU A 11 11.39 12.34 0.82
CA LEU A 11 10.76 12.23 2.14
C LEU A 11 9.46 11.42 2.08
N LEU A 12 8.57 11.74 1.13
CA LEU A 12 7.31 11.00 0.96
C LEU A 12 7.56 9.52 0.68
N LEU A 13 8.52 9.19 -0.19
CA LEU A 13 8.86 7.79 -0.50
C LEU A 13 9.40 7.05 0.72
N VAL A 14 10.26 7.69 1.54
CA VAL A 14 10.75 7.10 2.79
C VAL A 14 9.59 6.86 3.77
N LEU A 15 8.70 7.84 3.93
CA LEU A 15 7.53 7.72 4.80
C LEU A 15 6.58 6.60 4.32
N PHE A 16 6.33 6.50 3.02
CA PHE A 16 5.53 5.42 2.44
C PHE A 16 6.17 4.05 2.63
N GLN A 17 7.49 3.93 2.50
CA GLN A 17 8.19 2.67 2.70
C GLN A 17 8.13 2.22 4.17
N ALA A 18 8.33 3.15 5.11
CA ALA A 18 8.20 2.88 6.55
C ALA A 18 6.76 2.49 6.90
N LYS A 19 5.78 3.24 6.41
CA LYS A 19 4.35 2.95 6.53
C LYS A 19 4.03 1.54 6.04
N HIS A 20 4.42 1.20 4.81
CA HIS A 20 4.16 -0.10 4.21
C HIS A 20 4.75 -1.23 5.04
N PHE A 21 6.00 -1.09 5.48
CA PHE A 21 6.63 -2.07 6.36
C PHE A 21 5.85 -2.26 7.67
N ILE A 22 5.41 -1.18 8.31
CA ILE A 22 4.63 -1.25 9.55
C ILE A 22 3.29 -1.95 9.33
N CYS A 23 2.60 -1.62 8.22
CA CYS A 23 1.27 -2.14 7.92
C CYS A 23 1.28 -3.62 7.50
N ASP A 24 2.25 -4.04 6.69
CA ASP A 24 2.39 -5.43 6.21
C ASP A 24 3.18 -6.32 7.17
N GLY A 25 4.02 -5.75 8.02
CA GLY A 25 4.76 -6.48 9.04
C GLY A 25 4.01 -6.46 10.37
N PRO A 26 4.41 -5.62 11.33
CA PRO A 26 3.88 -5.65 12.70
C PRO A 26 2.35 -5.60 12.85
N LEU A 27 1.64 -4.88 11.98
CA LEU A 27 0.18 -4.72 12.08
C LEU A 27 -0.62 -5.80 11.34
N GLN A 28 0.00 -6.54 10.43
CA GLN A 28 -0.67 -7.60 9.69
C GLN A 28 -0.70 -8.88 10.52
N THR A 29 -1.88 -9.51 10.55
CA THR A 29 -2.06 -10.81 11.22
C THR A 29 -2.25 -11.92 10.20
N SER A 30 -1.95 -13.17 10.58
CA SER A 30 -2.18 -14.33 9.70
C SER A 30 -3.64 -14.45 9.26
N ALA A 31 -4.60 -14.02 10.10
CA ALA A 31 -6.01 -14.00 9.73
C ALA A 31 -6.33 -12.98 8.63
N MET A 32 -5.67 -11.82 8.63
CA MET A 32 -5.79 -10.84 7.54
C MET A 32 -5.23 -11.39 6.22
N VAL A 33 -4.10 -12.09 6.27
CA VAL A 33 -3.50 -12.74 5.07
C VAL A 33 -4.45 -13.78 4.48
N GLN A 34 -5.11 -14.58 5.31
CA GLN A 34 -6.09 -15.56 4.84
C GLN A 34 -7.35 -14.91 4.24
N ASP A 35 -7.83 -13.84 4.87
CA ASP A 35 -9.05 -13.15 4.44
C ASP A 35 -8.86 -12.31 3.18
N LYS A 36 -7.70 -11.67 3.00
CA LYS A 36 -7.45 -10.83 1.81
C LYS A 36 -7.46 -11.63 0.50
N GLY A 37 -7.27 -12.95 0.56
CA GLY A 37 -7.48 -13.85 -0.55
C GLY A 37 -8.94 -14.11 -0.93
N HIS A 38 -9.92 -13.54 -0.23
CA HIS A 38 -11.34 -13.70 -0.50
C HIS A 38 -12.01 -12.33 -0.59
N TYR A 39 -12.60 -12.04 -1.75
CA TYR A 39 -13.20 -10.74 -2.02
C TYR A 39 -14.33 -10.41 -1.01
N GLY A 40 -14.38 -9.16 -0.56
CA GLY A 40 -15.35 -8.66 0.40
C GLY A 40 -15.14 -9.08 1.87
N ARG A 41 -14.16 -9.93 2.20
CA ARG A 41 -13.98 -10.35 3.61
C ARG A 41 -13.43 -9.23 4.48
N TRP A 42 -14.01 -9.12 5.68
CA TRP A 42 -13.78 -8.02 6.61
C TRP A 42 -12.30 -7.83 6.97
N LEU A 43 -11.54 -8.89 7.25
CA LEU A 43 -10.14 -8.70 7.68
C LEU A 43 -9.23 -8.30 6.51
N GLY A 44 -9.58 -8.66 5.26
CA GLY A 44 -8.89 -8.15 4.07
C GLY A 44 -9.18 -6.65 3.86
N ILE A 45 -10.44 -6.25 4.01
CA ILE A 45 -10.84 -4.83 3.98
C ILE A 45 -10.16 -4.05 5.11
N LYS A 46 -10.14 -4.60 6.33
CA LYS A 46 -9.49 -3.99 7.49
C LYS A 46 -8.00 -3.77 7.24
N HIS A 47 -7.31 -4.74 6.64
CA HIS A 47 -5.90 -4.62 6.32
C HIS A 47 -5.65 -3.47 5.32
N ALA A 48 -6.41 -3.40 4.23
CA ALA A 48 -6.34 -2.26 3.32
C ALA A 48 -6.69 -0.93 4.02
N GLY A 49 -7.62 -0.95 4.98
CA GLY A 49 -7.99 0.21 5.80
C GLY A 49 -6.84 0.72 6.68
N ILE A 50 -6.01 -0.18 7.21
CA ILE A 50 -4.79 0.17 7.94
C ILE A 50 -3.80 0.90 7.01
N HIS A 51 -3.65 0.43 5.77
CA HIS A 51 -2.83 1.13 4.77
C HIS A 51 -3.40 2.51 4.40
N GLY A 52 -4.70 2.61 4.15
CA GLY A 52 -5.36 3.89 3.90
C GLY A 52 -5.16 4.89 5.05
N LEU A 53 -5.32 4.45 6.30
CA LEU A 53 -5.03 5.27 7.48
C LEU A 53 -3.55 5.67 7.57
N GLY A 54 -2.64 4.75 7.26
CA GLY A 54 -1.22 5.04 7.15
C GLY A 54 -0.92 6.11 6.10
N THR A 55 -1.55 6.04 4.93
CA THR A 55 -1.42 7.08 3.89
C THR A 55 -1.95 8.41 4.35
N LEU A 56 -3.10 8.45 5.04
CA LEU A 56 -3.64 9.68 5.61
C LEU A 56 -2.61 10.33 6.54
N VAL A 57 -1.99 9.56 7.43
CA VAL A 57 -0.95 10.06 8.35
C VAL A 57 0.25 10.59 7.57
N VAL A 58 0.76 9.84 6.59
CA VAL A 58 1.89 10.29 5.74
C VAL A 58 1.59 11.61 5.04
N MET A 59 0.40 11.74 4.44
CA MET A 59 -0.01 12.94 3.71
C MET A 59 -0.18 14.15 4.63
N LEU A 60 -0.76 13.97 5.83
CA LEU A 60 -0.91 15.04 6.81
C LEU A 60 0.46 15.50 7.37
N VAL A 61 1.38 14.57 7.64
CA VAL A 61 2.76 14.89 8.04
C VAL A 61 3.48 15.67 6.95
N ALA A 62 3.25 15.31 5.68
CA ALA A 62 3.77 16.04 4.52
C ALA A 62 3.04 17.37 4.25
N SER A 63 2.12 17.80 5.11
CA SER A 63 1.35 19.05 4.97
C SER A 63 0.51 19.14 3.68
N VAL A 64 0.10 18.00 3.12
CA VAL A 64 -0.88 17.97 2.03
C VAL A 64 -2.23 18.42 2.57
N ALA A 65 -2.98 19.21 1.77
CA ALA A 65 -4.26 19.74 2.22
C ALA A 65 -5.21 18.61 2.66
N PRO A 66 -5.97 18.76 3.76
CA PRO A 66 -6.73 17.66 4.36
C PRO A 66 -7.68 16.92 3.41
N LEU A 67 -8.33 17.66 2.49
CA LEU A 67 -9.21 17.07 1.49
C LEU A 67 -8.44 16.09 0.57
N PHE A 68 -7.30 16.53 0.03
CA PHE A 68 -6.46 15.68 -0.82
C PHE A 68 -5.83 14.53 -0.03
N ALA A 69 -5.44 14.74 1.23
CA ALA A 69 -4.94 13.67 2.09
C ALA A 69 -5.96 12.54 2.26
N VAL A 70 -7.25 12.87 2.45
CA VAL A 70 -8.34 11.89 2.50
C VAL A 70 -8.53 11.20 1.15
N VAL A 71 -8.50 11.94 0.04
CA VAL A 71 -8.61 11.35 -1.31
C VAL A 71 -7.47 10.35 -1.56
N PHE A 72 -6.22 10.72 -1.25
CA PHE A 72 -5.07 9.82 -1.41
C PHE A 72 -5.18 8.58 -0.51
N ALA A 73 -5.66 8.73 0.72
CA ALA A 73 -5.92 7.61 1.62
C ALA A 73 -6.96 6.63 1.06
N LEU A 74 -8.03 7.14 0.45
CA LEU A 74 -9.06 6.32 -0.19
C LEU A 74 -8.54 5.63 -1.46
N VAL A 75 -7.75 6.34 -2.27
CA VAL A 75 -7.11 5.75 -3.46
C VAL A 75 -6.14 4.63 -3.06
N ASP A 76 -5.30 4.85 -2.06
CA ASP A 76 -4.41 3.83 -1.54
C ASP A 76 -5.17 2.63 -0.99
N PHE A 77 -6.19 2.85 -0.16
CA PHE A 77 -7.06 1.79 0.33
C PHE A 77 -7.60 0.90 -0.81
N LEU A 78 -8.13 1.53 -1.88
CA LEU A 78 -8.69 0.79 -3.01
C LEU A 78 -7.59 0.04 -3.78
N LEU A 79 -6.50 0.69 -4.15
CA LEU A 79 -5.41 0.06 -4.88
C LEU A 79 -4.80 -1.09 -4.09
N HIS A 80 -4.50 -0.85 -2.81
CA HIS A 80 -3.88 -1.83 -1.93
C HIS A 80 -4.75 -3.08 -1.80
N TYR A 81 -6.05 -2.91 -1.55
CA TYR A 81 -7.01 -4.01 -1.47
C TYR A 81 -7.02 -4.88 -2.72
N HIS A 82 -7.05 -4.25 -3.91
CA HIS A 82 -7.16 -4.98 -5.17
C HIS A 82 -5.83 -5.64 -5.59
N ILE A 83 -4.68 -5.01 -5.29
CA ILE A 83 -3.36 -5.60 -5.54
C ILE A 83 -3.21 -6.87 -4.69
N ASP A 84 -3.47 -6.77 -3.38
CA ASP A 84 -3.39 -7.88 -2.44
C ASP A 84 -4.30 -9.04 -2.84
N PHE A 85 -5.58 -8.72 -3.12
CA PHE A 85 -6.55 -9.71 -3.56
C PHE A 85 -6.09 -10.41 -4.85
N SER A 86 -5.60 -9.64 -5.82
CA SER A 86 -5.16 -10.19 -7.11
C SER A 86 -3.96 -11.13 -6.94
N LYS A 87 -2.97 -10.74 -6.13
CA LYS A 87 -1.81 -11.60 -5.83
C LYS A 87 -2.25 -12.90 -5.16
N GLU A 88 -3.10 -12.82 -4.12
CA GLU A 88 -3.60 -14.02 -3.44
C GLU A 88 -4.42 -14.93 -4.39
N GLN A 89 -5.22 -14.36 -5.29
CA GLN A 89 -5.95 -15.14 -6.29
C GLN A 89 -5.00 -15.91 -7.23
N VAL A 90 -3.93 -15.26 -7.70
CA VAL A 90 -2.93 -15.91 -8.56
C VAL A 90 -2.25 -17.04 -7.80
N VAL A 91 -1.71 -16.77 -6.60
CA VAL A 91 -1.01 -17.78 -5.79
C VAL A 91 -1.90 -18.98 -5.49
N ARG A 92 -3.15 -18.76 -5.08
CA ARG A 92 -4.10 -19.83 -4.72
C ARG A 92 -4.51 -20.68 -5.93
N ARG A 93 -4.79 -20.05 -7.08
CA ARG A 93 -5.19 -20.77 -8.31
C ARG A 93 -4.05 -21.64 -8.85
N GLN A 94 -2.81 -21.19 -8.68
CA GLN A 94 -1.64 -21.90 -9.15
C GLN A 94 -1.06 -22.89 -8.12
N GLY A 95 -1.58 -22.89 -6.88
CA GLY A 95 -1.09 -23.74 -5.80
C GLY A 95 0.36 -23.43 -5.39
N TRP A 96 0.83 -22.19 -5.60
CA TRP A 96 2.18 -21.80 -5.25
C TRP A 96 2.35 -21.71 -3.74
N THR A 97 3.45 -22.24 -3.24
CA THR A 97 3.84 -22.19 -1.83
C THR A 97 5.22 -21.55 -1.70
N THR A 98 5.65 -21.27 -0.47
CA THR A 98 7.00 -20.73 -0.20
C THR A 98 8.13 -21.62 -0.73
N ALA A 99 7.86 -22.91 -1.03
CA ALA A 99 8.80 -23.83 -1.67
C ALA A 99 8.93 -23.66 -3.20
N THR A 100 8.06 -22.86 -3.82
CA THR A 100 8.05 -22.62 -5.28
C THR A 100 8.61 -21.24 -5.60
N PRO A 101 9.50 -21.09 -6.62
CA PRO A 101 10.05 -19.77 -7.00
C PRO A 101 8.98 -18.72 -7.34
N GLN A 102 7.87 -19.16 -7.94
CA GLN A 102 6.79 -18.29 -8.39
C GLN A 102 6.07 -17.60 -7.24
N PHE A 103 6.02 -18.22 -6.05
CA PHE A 103 5.55 -17.54 -4.85
C PHE A 103 6.37 -16.28 -4.57
N TRP A 104 7.70 -16.39 -4.64
CA TRP A 104 8.61 -15.27 -4.42
C TRP A 104 8.50 -14.22 -5.52
N TRP A 105 8.33 -14.63 -6.79
CA TRP A 105 8.06 -13.67 -7.88
C TRP A 105 6.75 -12.91 -7.66
N SER A 106 5.70 -13.61 -7.22
CA SER A 106 4.40 -13.00 -6.93
C SER A 106 4.48 -12.03 -5.76
N LEU A 107 5.26 -12.36 -4.73
CA LEU A 107 5.53 -11.48 -3.59
C LEU A 107 6.32 -10.24 -4.04
N SER A 108 7.36 -10.42 -4.86
CA SER A 108 8.13 -9.28 -5.40
C SER A 108 7.27 -8.38 -6.29
N ALA A 109 6.42 -8.96 -7.14
CA ALA A 109 5.51 -8.20 -8.00
C ALA A 109 4.49 -7.39 -7.19
N ASP A 110 3.95 -7.99 -6.14
CA ASP A 110 3.06 -7.33 -5.16
C ASP A 110 3.75 -6.11 -4.53
N GLN A 111 4.96 -6.27 -4.01
CA GLN A 111 5.73 -5.16 -3.46
C GLN A 111 5.98 -4.05 -4.50
N VAL A 112 6.34 -4.41 -5.74
CA VAL A 112 6.54 -3.41 -6.81
C VAL A 112 5.27 -2.62 -7.10
N LEU A 113 4.11 -3.28 -7.19
CA LEU A 113 2.85 -2.60 -7.47
C LEU A 113 2.46 -1.60 -6.37
N HIS A 114 2.67 -1.97 -5.10
CA HIS A 114 2.47 -1.05 -3.97
C HIS A 114 3.47 0.11 -3.98
N GLN A 115 4.74 -0.11 -4.32
CA GLN A 115 5.70 0.99 -4.43
C GLN A 115 5.38 1.93 -5.61
N LEU A 116 4.89 1.39 -6.73
CA LEU A 116 4.47 2.21 -7.87
C LEU A 116 3.24 3.07 -7.55
N SER A 117 2.30 2.55 -6.76
CA SER A 117 1.17 3.37 -6.29
C SER A 117 1.67 4.51 -5.40
N TYR A 118 2.62 4.27 -4.49
CA TYR A 118 3.20 5.33 -3.67
C TYR A 118 4.00 6.37 -4.45
N ILE A 119 4.76 5.94 -5.47
CA ILE A 119 5.44 6.88 -6.37
C ILE A 119 4.42 7.78 -7.08
N LEU A 120 3.30 7.22 -7.54
CA LEU A 120 2.22 8.00 -8.14
C LEU A 120 1.63 9.01 -7.15
N LEU A 121 1.23 8.57 -5.94
CA LEU A 121 0.64 9.47 -4.94
C LEU A 121 1.62 10.58 -4.52
N ALA A 122 2.89 10.24 -4.32
CA ALA A 122 3.92 11.21 -3.97
C ALA A 122 4.17 12.22 -5.09
N ALA A 123 4.21 11.77 -6.36
CA ALA A 123 4.34 12.66 -7.51
C ALA A 123 3.14 13.61 -7.66
N LEU A 124 1.91 13.13 -7.43
CA LEU A 124 0.71 13.98 -7.45
C LEU A 124 0.72 15.01 -6.31
N ALA A 125 1.08 14.59 -5.10
CA ALA A 125 1.18 15.48 -3.95
C ALA A 125 2.22 16.59 -4.16
N VAL A 126 3.40 16.27 -4.70
CA VAL A 126 4.47 17.26 -4.97
C VAL A 126 4.14 18.19 -6.13
N LYS A 127 3.46 17.68 -7.18
CA LYS A 127 3.03 18.52 -8.31
C LYS A 127 1.96 19.54 -7.93
N GLY A 128 1.43 19.50 -6.71
CA GLY A 128 0.38 20.39 -6.26
C GLY A 128 -0.93 20.14 -6.99
N VAL A 129 -1.22 18.85 -7.26
CA VAL A 129 -2.59 18.45 -7.61
C VAL A 129 -3.51 18.78 -6.46
#